data_AF-A0AAW2VFS0-F1
#
_entry.id   AF-A0AAW2VFS0-F1
#
_cell.length_a   1.000
_cell.length_b   1.000
_cell.length_c   1.000
_cell.angle_alpha   90.00
_cell.angle_beta   90.00
_cell.angle_gamma   90.00
#
_symmetry.space_group_name_H-M   'P 1'
#
loop_
_entity.id
_entity.type
_entity.pdbx_description
1 polymer ?
#
loop_
_entity_poly.entity_id
_entity_poly.type
_entity_poly.pdbx_seq_one_letter_code
_entity_poly.pdbx_strand_id
1 'polypeptide(L)'
;MVGTKSQWLTLSFTLALASLSASTAISVYLWRRKSKSVSNGEADRKIQELEASLKGALEKCAAERQGRIRAQKDLREALSRLNIDKVESTSYPMAPIGVVHSCFSTRNGTPRQPLLVPLAKASLIFDPARVPEASLEGLEGYSHCWIIYVFHLNTDLEKLWKHPSQSKFKAK
;
A
#
# COMPACT_ATOMS: atom_id res chain seq x y z
N MET A 1 -90.51 3.12 0.66
CA MET A 1 -89.47 2.21 0.13
C MET A 1 -88.66 2.91 -0.97
N VAL A 2 -87.83 3.91 -0.65
CA VAL A 2 -86.95 4.59 -1.62
C VAL A 2 -85.67 4.96 -0.88
N GLY A 3 -84.68 4.07 -0.86
CA GLY A 3 -83.43 4.31 -0.09
C GLY A 3 -82.26 3.41 -0.49
N THR A 4 -82.52 2.29 -1.15
CA THR A 4 -81.49 1.28 -1.43
C THR A 4 -80.71 1.56 -2.72
N LYS A 5 -81.33 2.04 -3.81
CA LYS A 5 -80.64 2.15 -5.12
C LYS A 5 -79.45 3.14 -5.15
N SER A 6 -79.52 4.26 -4.42
CA SER A 6 -78.45 5.29 -4.39
C SER A 6 -77.23 4.86 -3.56
N GLN A 7 -77.44 4.07 -2.51
CA GLN A 7 -76.37 3.52 -1.67
C GLN A 7 -75.54 2.46 -2.41
N TRP A 8 -76.19 1.63 -3.24
CA TRP A 8 -75.49 0.62 -4.05
C TRP A 8 -74.64 1.24 -5.16
N LEU A 9 -75.08 2.36 -5.75
CA LEU A 9 -74.29 3.09 -6.75
C LEU A 9 -73.05 3.77 -6.14
N THR A 10 -73.19 4.39 -4.97
CA THR A 10 -72.06 5.02 -4.25
C THR A 10 -71.05 3.99 -3.73
N LEU A 11 -71.51 2.84 -3.25
CA LEU A 11 -70.65 1.71 -2.89
C LEU A 11 -69.91 1.13 -4.11
N SER A 12 -70.58 1.00 -5.25
CA SER A 12 -69.96 0.48 -6.48
C SER A 12 -68.91 1.46 -7.04
N PHE A 13 -69.20 2.76 -7.00
CA PHE A 13 -68.28 3.80 -7.47
C PHE A 13 -67.06 3.95 -6.56
N THR A 14 -67.24 3.88 -5.22
CA THR A 14 -66.13 3.92 -4.26
C THR A 14 -65.26 2.67 -4.33
N LEU A 15 -65.86 1.48 -4.51
CA LEU A 15 -65.11 0.24 -4.72
C LEU A 15 -64.28 0.28 -6.02
N ALA A 16 -64.83 0.86 -7.09
CA ALA A 16 -64.11 1.05 -8.36
C ALA A 16 -62.98 2.08 -8.26
N LEU A 17 -63.18 3.19 -7.54
CA LEU A 17 -62.14 4.19 -7.32
C LEU A 17 -60.99 3.64 -6.44
N ALA A 18 -61.35 2.88 -5.40
CA ALA A 18 -60.39 2.22 -4.52
C ALA A 18 -59.57 1.17 -5.26
N SER A 19 -60.19 0.35 -6.11
CA SER A 19 -59.47 -0.67 -6.91
C SER A 19 -58.51 -0.04 -7.92
N LEU A 20 -58.90 1.05 -8.60
CA LEU A 20 -58.01 1.81 -9.48
C LEU A 20 -56.82 2.43 -8.72
N SER A 21 -57.04 2.95 -7.52
CA SER A 21 -55.96 3.50 -6.67
C SER A 21 -54.99 2.41 -6.18
N ALA A 22 -55.51 1.23 -5.84
CA ALA A 22 -54.71 0.10 -5.41
C ALA A 22 -53.87 -0.48 -6.57
N SER A 23 -54.46 -0.61 -7.76
CA SER A 23 -53.76 -1.09 -8.96
C SER A 23 -52.62 -0.17 -9.39
N THR A 24 -52.83 1.15 -9.34
CA THR A 24 -51.78 2.13 -9.66
C THR A 24 -50.66 2.13 -8.61
N ALA A 25 -50.99 2.02 -7.32
CA ALA A 25 -49.99 1.90 -6.24
C ALA A 25 -49.13 0.63 -6.36
N ILE A 26 -49.73 -0.52 -6.68
CA ILE A 26 -49.02 -1.78 -6.92
C ILE A 26 -48.09 -1.64 -8.13
N SER A 27 -48.54 -1.03 -9.22
CA SER A 27 -47.72 -0.78 -10.42
C SER A 27 -46.50 0.08 -10.11
N VAL A 28 -46.66 1.18 -9.37
CA VAL A 28 -45.56 2.06 -8.96
C VAL A 28 -44.59 1.35 -8.03
N TYR A 29 -45.08 0.53 -7.09
CA TYR A 29 -44.25 -0.27 -6.20
C TYR A 29 -43.40 -1.28 -6.97
N LEU A 30 -44.01 -2.04 -7.89
CA LEU A 30 -43.30 -3.01 -8.73
C LEU A 30 -42.29 -2.32 -9.64
N TRP A 31 -42.63 -1.15 -10.20
CA TRP A 31 -41.70 -0.36 -11.01
C TRP A 31 -40.52 0.15 -10.19
N ARG A 32 -40.74 0.72 -8.99
CA ARG A 32 -39.65 1.11 -8.06
C ARG A 32 -38.79 -0.08 -7.66
N ARG A 33 -39.39 -1.24 -7.40
CA ARG A 33 -38.66 -2.47 -7.04
C ARG A 33 -37.81 -2.96 -8.20
N LYS A 34 -38.34 -2.96 -9.42
CA LYS A 34 -37.62 -3.31 -10.65
C LYS A 34 -36.48 -2.31 -10.90
N SER A 35 -36.74 -1.01 -10.78
CA SER A 35 -35.73 0.06 -10.93
C SER A 35 -34.59 -0.07 -9.92
N LYS A 36 -34.89 -0.30 -8.62
CA LYS A 36 -33.88 -0.59 -7.60
C LYS A 36 -33.08 -1.86 -7.89
N SER A 37 -33.75 -2.93 -8.34
CA SER A 37 -33.08 -4.19 -8.70
C SER A 37 -32.09 -4.01 -9.86
N VAL A 38 -32.45 -3.22 -10.87
CA VAL A 38 -31.54 -2.92 -12.00
C VAL A 38 -30.37 -2.05 -11.54
N SER A 39 -30.63 -1.02 -10.72
CA SER A 39 -29.58 -0.15 -10.18
C SER A 39 -28.59 -0.91 -9.29
N ASN A 40 -29.07 -1.83 -8.45
CA ASN A 40 -28.22 -2.65 -7.60
C ASN A 40 -27.38 -3.62 -8.43
N GLY A 41 -27.97 -4.27 -9.45
CA GLY A 41 -27.23 -5.16 -10.34
C GLY A 41 -26.13 -4.46 -11.14
N GLU A 42 -26.35 -3.19 -11.52
CA GLU A 42 -25.31 -2.35 -12.15
C GLU A 42 -24.19 -1.98 -11.17
N ALA A 43 -24.52 -1.67 -9.91
CA ALA A 43 -23.53 -1.43 -8.88
C ALA A 43 -22.69 -2.68 -8.57
N ASP A 44 -23.33 -3.85 -8.48
CA ASP A 44 -22.65 -5.14 -8.23
C ASP A 44 -21.68 -5.49 -9.37
N ARG A 45 -22.08 -5.23 -10.63
CA ARG A 45 -21.19 -5.40 -11.80
C ARG A 45 -19.98 -4.49 -11.75
N LYS A 46 -20.17 -3.21 -11.39
CA LYS A 46 -19.06 -2.26 -11.23
C LYS A 46 -18.12 -2.66 -10.10
N ILE A 47 -18.67 -3.17 -8.99
CA ILE A 47 -17.84 -3.70 -7.89
C ILE A 47 -16.99 -4.86 -8.40
N GLN A 48 -17.59 -5.84 -9.08
CA GLN A 48 -16.84 -6.97 -9.65
C GLN A 48 -15.78 -6.54 -10.66
N GLU A 49 -16.10 -5.58 -11.54
CA GLU A 49 -15.16 -5.03 -12.51
C GLU A 49 -13.98 -4.32 -11.83
N LEU A 50 -14.27 -3.48 -10.83
CA LEU A 50 -13.24 -2.77 -10.06
C LEU A 50 -12.37 -3.73 -9.25
N GLU A 51 -12.95 -4.77 -8.66
CA GLU A 51 -12.20 -5.81 -7.95
C GLU A 51 -11.28 -6.58 -8.92
N ALA A 52 -11.77 -6.93 -10.11
CA ALA A 52 -10.96 -7.57 -11.15
C ALA A 52 -9.83 -6.65 -11.64
N SER A 53 -10.12 -5.37 -11.87
CA SER A 53 -9.15 -4.36 -12.27
C SER A 53 -8.09 -4.12 -11.20
N LEU A 54 -8.50 -4.01 -9.93
CA LEU A 54 -7.61 -3.87 -8.78
C LEU A 54 -6.68 -5.08 -8.66
N LYS A 55 -7.23 -6.30 -8.76
CA LYS A 55 -6.44 -7.54 -8.71
C LYS A 55 -5.40 -7.56 -9.83
N GLY A 56 -5.79 -7.22 -11.06
CA GLY A 56 -4.86 -7.13 -12.19
C GLY A 56 -3.78 -6.06 -12.01
N ALA A 57 -4.10 -4.91 -11.41
CA ALA A 57 -3.12 -3.88 -11.09
C ALA A 57 -2.13 -4.32 -10.01
N LEU A 58 -2.60 -5.02 -8.97
CA LEU A 58 -1.76 -5.58 -7.91
C LEU A 58 -0.80 -6.64 -8.45
N GLU A 59 -1.26 -7.54 -9.32
CA GLU A 59 -0.43 -8.56 -9.96
C GLU A 59 0.67 -7.95 -10.83
N LYS A 60 0.34 -6.93 -11.64
CA LYS A 60 1.34 -6.19 -12.43
C LYS A 60 2.40 -5.52 -11.55
N CYS A 61 1.98 -4.88 -10.47
CA CYS A 61 2.91 -4.25 -9.52
C CYS A 61 3.80 -5.28 -8.82
N ALA A 62 3.24 -6.43 -8.44
CA ALA A 62 3.99 -7.53 -7.83
C ALA A 62 5.03 -8.10 -8.81
N ALA A 63 4.64 -8.34 -10.07
CA ALA A 63 5.53 -8.83 -11.12
C ALA A 63 6.67 -7.84 -11.41
N GLU A 64 6.36 -6.53 -11.52
CA GLU A 64 7.36 -5.48 -11.70
C GLU A 64 8.36 -5.47 -10.53
N ARG A 65 7.85 -5.53 -9.29
CA ARG A 65 8.68 -5.56 -8.08
C ARG A 65 9.60 -6.78 -8.06
N GLN A 66 9.07 -7.96 -8.39
CA GLN A 66 9.85 -9.20 -8.46
C GLN A 66 10.93 -9.12 -9.54
N GLY A 67 10.61 -8.58 -10.71
CA GLY A 67 11.58 -8.36 -11.79
C GLY A 67 12.74 -7.46 -11.36
N ARG A 68 12.44 -6.32 -10.70
CA ARG A 68 13.47 -5.40 -10.17
C ARG A 68 14.34 -6.06 -9.10
N ILE A 69 13.73 -6.78 -8.16
CA ILE A 69 14.47 -7.48 -7.09
C ILE A 69 15.41 -8.52 -7.70
N ARG A 70 14.95 -9.30 -8.68
CA ARG A 70 15.74 -10.32 -9.37
C ARG A 70 16.94 -9.71 -10.08
N ALA A 71 16.71 -8.72 -10.94
CA ALA A 71 17.79 -8.06 -11.68
C ALA A 71 18.85 -7.44 -10.75
N GLN A 72 18.42 -6.80 -9.64
CA GLN A 72 19.37 -6.22 -8.68
C GLN A 72 20.13 -7.28 -7.90
N LYS A 73 19.51 -8.42 -7.59
CA LYS A 73 20.19 -9.56 -6.94
C LYS A 73 21.23 -10.16 -7.88
N ASP A 74 20.86 -10.41 -9.13
CA ASP A 74 21.75 -10.97 -10.15
C ASP A 74 22.96 -10.04 -10.40
N LEU A 75 22.74 -8.72 -10.44
CA LEU A 75 23.81 -7.73 -10.54
C LEU A 75 24.75 -7.77 -9.32
N ARG A 76 24.20 -7.80 -8.10
CA ARG A 76 25.03 -7.90 -6.88
C ARG A 76 25.84 -9.18 -6.85
N GLU A 77 25.24 -10.30 -7.23
CA GLU A 77 25.92 -11.60 -7.30
C GLU A 77 27.06 -11.54 -8.33
N ALA A 78 26.81 -11.01 -9.52
CA ALA A 78 27.83 -10.82 -10.54
C ALA A 78 28.99 -9.93 -10.06
N LEU A 79 28.69 -8.80 -9.42
CA LEU A 79 29.71 -7.90 -8.86
C LEU A 79 30.55 -8.57 -7.77
N SER A 80 29.90 -9.33 -6.88
CA SER A 80 30.60 -10.09 -5.84
C SER A 80 31.52 -11.17 -6.41
N ARG A 81 31.08 -11.89 -7.45
CA ARG A 81 31.89 -12.91 -8.15
C ARG A 81 33.13 -12.32 -8.81
N LEU A 82 33.08 -11.05 -9.21
CA LEU A 82 34.19 -10.35 -9.84
C LEU A 82 35.22 -9.81 -8.81
N ASN A 83 35.05 -10.06 -7.50
CA ASN A 83 35.88 -9.51 -6.42
C ASN A 83 36.11 -7.99 -6.57
N ILE A 84 35.08 -7.28 -7.05
CA ILE A 84 35.08 -5.83 -7.11
C ILE A 84 34.74 -5.31 -5.71
N ASP A 85 35.63 -5.55 -4.76
CA ASP A 85 35.53 -5.00 -3.40
C ASP A 85 36.02 -3.54 -3.35
N LYS A 86 36.52 -3.01 -4.48
CA LYS A 86 37.23 -1.71 -4.54
C LYS A 86 36.61 -0.66 -5.47
N VAL A 87 35.61 -0.98 -6.30
CA VAL A 87 34.98 0.04 -7.14
C VAL A 87 33.70 0.52 -6.45
N GLU A 88 33.82 1.71 -5.87
CA GLU A 88 32.76 2.59 -5.37
C GLU A 88 31.73 2.92 -6.47
N SER A 89 30.96 1.91 -6.91
CA SER A 89 29.78 2.10 -7.76
C SER A 89 28.51 2.06 -6.91
N THR A 90 28.57 2.62 -5.69
CA THR A 90 27.37 2.85 -4.90
C THR A 90 26.50 3.86 -5.63
N SER A 91 25.20 3.59 -5.71
CA SER A 91 24.27 4.47 -6.44
C SER A 91 24.07 5.84 -5.79
N TYR A 92 24.72 6.12 -4.66
CA TYR A 92 24.67 7.34 -3.86
C TYR A 92 26.05 8.02 -3.79
N PRO A 93 26.12 9.35 -3.69
CA PRO A 93 27.37 10.12 -3.84
C PRO A 93 28.25 10.16 -2.58
N MET A 94 27.89 9.41 -1.54
CA MET A 94 28.59 9.40 -0.25
C MET A 94 29.40 8.12 -0.12
N ALA A 95 30.57 8.22 0.50
CA ALA A 95 31.37 7.06 0.81
C ALA A 95 31.11 6.58 2.25
N PRO A 96 30.83 5.29 2.48
CA PRO A 96 30.56 4.76 3.81
C PRO A 96 31.81 4.86 4.68
N ILE A 97 31.64 5.29 5.92
CA ILE A 97 32.72 5.39 6.93
C ILE A 97 32.74 4.20 7.90
N GLY A 98 31.76 3.30 7.80
CA GLY A 98 31.63 2.13 8.65
C GLY A 98 30.42 1.28 8.30
N VAL A 99 30.31 0.12 8.95
CA VAL A 99 29.27 -0.90 8.73
C VAL A 99 28.65 -1.30 10.06
N VAL A 100 27.32 -1.28 10.13
CA VAL A 100 26.55 -1.75 11.28
C VAL A 100 26.34 -3.26 11.17
N HIS A 101 26.74 -3.99 12.21
CA HIS A 101 26.49 -5.41 12.38
C HIS A 101 25.46 -5.62 13.48
N SER A 102 24.39 -6.36 13.19
CA SER A 102 23.32 -6.65 14.16
C SER A 102 22.94 -8.13 14.10
N CYS A 103 22.14 -8.58 15.05
CA CYS A 103 21.55 -9.92 15.02
C CYS A 103 20.48 -10.11 13.93
N PHE A 104 20.12 -9.06 13.19
CA PHE A 104 19.11 -9.11 12.12
C PHE A 104 19.78 -9.27 10.75
N SER A 105 19.71 -10.48 10.19
CA SER A 105 20.25 -10.80 8.86
C SER A 105 19.35 -10.34 7.70
N THR A 106 18.06 -10.12 7.97
CA THR A 106 17.11 -9.60 6.98
C THR A 106 16.19 -8.57 7.61
N ARG A 107 15.54 -7.75 6.77
CA ARG A 107 14.52 -6.78 7.21
C ARG A 107 13.32 -7.46 7.88
N ASN A 108 12.98 -8.68 7.45
CA ASN A 108 11.85 -9.41 8.03
C ASN A 108 12.31 -9.97 9.39
N GLY A 109 11.71 -9.46 10.47
CA GLY A 109 12.12 -9.78 11.84
C GLY A 109 12.86 -8.65 12.55
N THR A 110 13.30 -7.61 11.83
CA THR A 110 13.78 -6.38 12.47
C THR A 110 12.60 -5.71 13.19
N PRO A 111 12.70 -5.42 14.50
CA PRO A 111 11.60 -4.85 15.26
C PRO A 111 11.27 -3.45 14.74
N ARG A 112 9.97 -3.15 14.60
CA ARG A 112 9.51 -1.78 14.30
C ARG A 112 9.70 -0.83 15.48
N GLN A 113 9.73 -1.39 16.70
CA GLN A 113 9.98 -0.67 17.94
C GLN A 113 11.18 -1.32 18.63
N PRO A 114 12.40 -0.74 18.51
CA PRO A 114 13.62 -1.39 19.00
C PRO A 114 13.63 -1.57 20.52
N LEU A 115 12.94 -0.71 21.27
CA LEU A 115 12.86 -0.77 22.74
C LEU A 115 12.17 -2.03 23.28
N LEU A 116 11.41 -2.76 22.45
CA LEU A 116 10.78 -4.04 22.85
C LEU A 116 11.78 -5.21 22.87
N VAL A 117 12.97 -5.05 22.29
CA VAL A 117 13.99 -6.10 22.19
C VAL A 117 15.32 -5.60 22.75
N PRO A 118 15.42 -5.35 24.07
CA PRO A 118 16.60 -4.70 24.68
C PRO A 118 17.90 -5.52 24.58
N LEU A 119 17.79 -6.82 24.31
CA LEU A 119 18.93 -7.70 24.12
C LEU A 119 19.50 -7.66 22.68
N ALA A 120 18.77 -7.10 21.72
CA ALA A 120 19.22 -6.99 20.33
C ALA A 120 20.19 -5.81 20.17
N LYS A 121 21.46 -6.05 20.53
CA LYS A 121 22.56 -5.09 20.35
C LYS A 121 23.12 -5.15 18.92
N ALA A 122 23.73 -4.06 18.51
CA ALA A 122 24.45 -3.93 17.24
C ALA A 122 25.80 -3.25 17.49
N SER A 123 26.78 -3.54 16.63
CA SER A 123 28.11 -2.95 16.64
C SER A 123 28.32 -2.14 15.37
N LEU A 124 28.79 -0.91 15.49
CA LEU A 124 29.23 -0.08 14.36
C LEU A 124 30.74 -0.23 14.22
N ILE A 125 31.19 -0.77 13.08
CA ILE A 125 32.60 -0.99 12.79
C ILE A 125 33.04 0.08 11.79
N PHE A 126 33.96 0.96 12.20
CA PHE A 126 34.50 2.02 11.34
C PHE A 126 35.61 1.51 10.43
N ASP A 127 35.73 2.11 9.25
CA ASP A 127 36.88 1.94 8.38
C ASP A 127 38.04 2.81 8.90
N PRO A 128 39.14 2.23 9.41
CA PRO A 128 40.24 3.00 9.99
C PRO A 128 40.96 3.88 8.97
N ALA A 129 40.82 3.59 7.66
CA ALA A 129 41.37 4.44 6.60
C ALA A 129 40.57 5.76 6.44
N ARG A 130 39.33 5.80 6.90
CA ARG A 130 38.42 6.96 6.76
C ARG A 130 38.14 7.65 8.08
N VAL A 131 38.14 6.91 9.19
CA VAL A 131 37.84 7.42 10.53
C VAL A 131 39.01 7.10 11.46
N PRO A 132 39.92 8.07 11.70
CA PRO A 132 40.94 7.97 12.74
C PRO A 132 40.31 7.83 14.13
N GLU A 133 40.97 7.11 15.03
CA GLU A 133 40.48 6.92 16.42
C GLU A 133 40.29 8.25 17.16
N ALA A 134 41.17 9.23 16.91
CA ALA A 134 41.08 10.57 17.50
C ALA A 134 39.74 11.29 17.18
N SER A 135 39.10 10.97 16.06
CA SER A 135 37.80 11.55 15.69
C SER A 135 36.64 11.02 16.55
N LEU A 136 36.86 9.95 17.32
CA LEU A 136 35.86 9.33 18.20
C LEU A 136 36.08 9.67 19.68
N GLU A 137 37.18 10.38 20.01
CA GLU A 137 37.48 10.77 21.39
C GLU A 137 36.35 11.65 21.97
N GLY A 138 35.94 11.34 23.20
CA GLY A 138 34.87 12.05 23.89
C GLY A 138 33.46 11.57 23.54
N LEU A 139 33.30 10.66 22.58
CA LEU A 139 31.99 10.05 22.27
C LEU A 139 31.47 9.22 23.46
N GLU A 140 32.36 8.64 24.26
CA GLU A 140 32.07 7.89 25.48
C GLU A 140 31.38 8.72 26.58
N GLY A 141 31.47 10.05 26.51
CA GLY A 141 30.77 10.97 27.42
C GLY A 141 29.27 11.09 27.15
N TYR A 142 28.78 10.55 26.03
CA TYR A 142 27.39 10.63 25.61
C TYR A 142 26.68 9.28 25.74
N SER A 143 25.43 9.31 26.18
CA SER A 143 24.60 8.11 26.27
C SER A 143 23.97 7.71 24.94
N HIS A 144 23.85 8.64 23.99
CA HIS A 144 23.16 8.45 22.71
C HIS A 144 23.90 9.20 21.59
N CYS A 145 23.84 8.67 20.38
CA CYS A 145 24.33 9.31 19.17
C CYS A 145 23.35 9.11 18.01
N TRP A 146 23.48 9.94 16.98
CA TRP A 146 22.74 9.78 15.73
C TRP A 146 23.58 8.98 14.74
N ILE A 147 22.96 7.97 14.13
CA ILE A 147 23.58 7.18 13.06
C ILE A 147 22.79 7.43 11.79
N ILE A 148 23.45 7.98 10.78
CA ILE A 148 22.91 8.13 9.42
C ILE A 148 23.43 6.94 8.61
N TYR A 149 22.53 6.12 8.10
CA TYR A 149 22.89 4.90 7.37
C TYR A 149 22.05 4.73 6.12
N VAL A 150 22.58 3.95 5.16
CA VAL A 150 21.90 3.64 3.92
C VAL A 150 21.22 2.27 4.03
N PHE A 151 19.94 2.19 3.66
CA PHE A 151 19.22 0.93 3.47
C PHE A 151 19.70 0.24 2.20
N HIS A 152 20.89 -0.37 2.26
CA HIS A 152 21.63 -0.90 1.12
C HIS A 152 20.88 -1.96 0.30
N LEU A 153 19.83 -2.60 0.84
CA LEU A 153 18.98 -3.57 0.14
C LEU A 153 17.77 -2.96 -0.59
N ASN A 154 17.56 -1.65 -0.50
CA ASN A 154 16.50 -0.98 -1.24
C ASN A 154 16.78 -1.01 -2.75
N THR A 155 15.72 -1.24 -3.55
CA THR A 155 15.81 -1.43 -5.01
C THR A 155 15.73 -0.13 -5.79
N ASP A 156 15.38 0.97 -5.13
CA ASP A 156 15.10 2.28 -5.71
C ASP A 156 16.20 3.32 -5.43
N LEU A 157 17.30 2.92 -4.77
CA LEU A 157 18.43 3.81 -4.45
C LEU A 157 18.98 4.52 -5.68
N GLU A 158 19.16 3.81 -6.80
CA GLU A 158 19.67 4.41 -8.03
C GLU A 158 18.73 5.48 -8.58
N LYS A 159 17.42 5.21 -8.55
CA LYS A 159 16.41 6.18 -8.98
C LYS A 159 16.40 7.42 -8.09
N LEU A 160 16.53 7.24 -6.77
CA LEU A 160 16.52 8.34 -5.80
C LEU A 160 17.70 9.30 -6.03
N TRP A 161 18.89 8.76 -6.28
CA TRP A 161 20.12 9.56 -6.29
C TRP A 161 20.59 9.98 -7.69
N LYS A 162 20.37 9.18 -8.75
CA LYS A 162 20.73 9.55 -10.13
C LYS A 162 19.64 10.37 -10.84
N HIS A 163 18.38 10.14 -10.49
CA HIS A 163 17.23 10.78 -11.13
C HIS A 163 16.20 11.31 -10.11
N PRO A 164 16.59 12.26 -9.24
CA PRO A 164 15.74 12.75 -8.15
C PRO A 164 14.40 13.32 -8.66
N SER A 165 14.39 13.96 -9.84
CA SER A 165 13.18 14.49 -10.48
C SER A 165 12.12 13.44 -10.83
N GLN A 166 12.53 12.17 -11.00
CA GLN A 166 11.63 11.06 -11.28
C GLN A 166 11.24 10.30 -10.01
N SER A 167 11.87 10.61 -8.88
CA SER A 167 11.56 9.97 -7.61
C SER A 167 10.19 10.44 -7.12
N LYS A 168 9.31 9.50 -6.77
CA LYS A 168 8.02 9.83 -6.11
C LYS A 168 8.22 10.02 -4.60
N PHE A 169 9.39 10.48 -4.19
CA PHE A 169 9.70 10.68 -2.78
C PHE A 169 8.91 11.90 -2.28
N LYS A 170 7.81 11.63 -1.56
CA LYS A 170 7.15 12.65 -0.74
C LYS A 170 7.75 12.56 0.65
N ALA A 171 8.54 13.55 1.05
CA ALA A 171 8.85 13.75 2.46
C ALA A 171 7.51 13.92 3.20
N LYS A 172 7.30 13.13 4.24
CA LYS A 172 6.17 13.25 5.16
C LYS A 172 6.64 13.97 6.41
#